data_AF-A0A285ZVG9-F1
#
_entry.id   AF-A0A285ZVG9-F1
#
_cell.length_a   1.000
_cell.length_b   1.000
_cell.length_c   1.000
_cell.angle_alpha   90.00
_cell.angle_beta   90.00
_cell.angle_gamma   90.00
#
_symmetry.space_group_name_H-M   'P 1'
#
loop_
_entity.id
_entity.type
_entity.pdbx_description
1 polymer ?
#
loop_
_entity_poly.entity_id
_entity_poly.type
_entity_poly.pdbx_seq_one_letter_code
_entity_poly.pdbx_strand_id
1 'polypeptide(L)'
;MEEQLQKALNNVSFSVNAEKQTMDLTVIPHGETTPISFHLNYKIVENGENTDIFITKIASDRLWIDEIVKLWLEKSNFQYRIPQNFAGIIKMFLK
;
A
#
# COMPACT_ATOMS: atom_id res chain seq x y z
N MET A 1 15.56 -11.50 15.95
CA MET A 1 14.26 -10.99 15.46
C MET A 1 14.45 -9.67 14.72
N GLU A 2 15.27 -8.75 15.24
CA GLU A 2 15.62 -7.48 14.57
C GLU A 2 16.37 -7.65 13.24
N GLU A 3 17.32 -8.59 13.12
CA GLU A 3 18.06 -8.82 11.87
C GLU A 3 17.19 -9.35 10.72
N GLN A 4 16.18 -10.18 11.02
CA GLN A 4 15.26 -10.69 10.00
C GLN A 4 14.31 -9.59 9.52
N LEU A 5 13.88 -8.71 10.42
CA LEU A 5 13.07 -7.54 10.08
C LEU A 5 13.85 -6.53 9.24
N GLN A 6 15.12 -6.26 9.58
CA GLN A 6 16.00 -5.40 8.78
C GLN A 6 16.25 -5.96 7.38
N LYS A 7 16.49 -7.28 7.24
CA LYS A 7 16.62 -7.92 5.92
C LYS A 7 15.33 -7.84 5.10
N ALA A 8 14.17 -8.01 5.72
CA ALA A 8 12.89 -7.87 5.05
C ALA A 8 12.66 -6.43 4.53
N LEU A 9 13.06 -5.42 5.31
CA LEU A 9 12.92 -4.01 4.94
C LEU A 9 13.91 -3.57 3.85
N ASN A 10 15.13 -4.13 3.81
CA ASN A 10 16.10 -3.82 2.74
C ASN A 10 15.61 -4.24 1.34
N ASN A 11 14.69 -5.20 1.29
CA ASN A 11 14.11 -5.72 0.06
C ASN A 11 12.80 -5.02 -0.33
N VAL A 12 12.38 -4.01 0.43
CA VAL A 12 11.13 -3.30 0.22
C VAL A 12 11.40 -1.80 0.11
N SER A 13 11.01 -1.23 -1.02
CA SER A 13 10.97 0.22 -1.24
C SER A 13 9.52 0.63 -1.42
N PHE A 14 9.11 1.72 -0.78
CA PHE A 14 7.78 2.30 -1.00
C PHE A 14 7.85 3.82 -1.14
N SER A 15 6.95 4.36 -1.96
CA SER A 15 6.76 5.79 -2.17
C SER A 15 5.27 6.10 -2.10
N VAL A 16 4.92 7.19 -1.44
CA VAL A 16 3.53 7.63 -1.29
C VAL A 16 3.39 9.02 -1.86
N ASN A 17 2.45 9.19 -2.79
CA ASN A 17 2.02 10.49 -3.28
C ASN A 17 0.64 10.79 -2.70
N ALA A 18 0.62 11.55 -1.61
CA ALA A 18 -0.61 11.90 -0.90
C ALA A 18 -1.55 12.77 -1.74
N GLU A 19 -1.01 13.72 -2.52
CA GLU A 19 -1.78 14.61 -3.40
C GLU A 19 -2.54 13.84 -4.48
N LYS A 20 -1.89 12.85 -5.10
CA LYS A 20 -2.47 12.00 -6.15
C LYS A 20 -3.18 10.76 -5.61
N GLN A 21 -3.07 10.51 -4.31
CA GLN A 21 -3.57 9.31 -3.63
C GLN A 21 -3.07 8.01 -4.28
N THR A 22 -1.77 7.98 -4.60
CA THR A 22 -1.09 6.81 -5.18
C THR A 22 0.05 6.34 -4.29
N MET A 23 0.34 5.05 -4.37
CA MET A 23 1.48 4.43 -3.69
C MET A 23 2.19 3.51 -4.66
N ASP A 24 3.51 3.60 -4.70
CA ASP A 24 4.38 2.68 -5.41
C ASP A 24 5.09 1.80 -4.39
N LEU A 25 5.07 0.49 -4.61
CA LEU A 25 5.74 -0.50 -3.77
C LEU A 25 6.61 -1.37 -4.65
N THR A 26 7.88 -1.53 -4.30
CA THR A 26 8.79 -2.45 -4.96
C THR A 26 9.32 -3.44 -3.94
N VAL A 27 9.18 -4.73 -4.23
CA VAL A 27 9.60 -5.82 -3.36
C VAL A 27 10.54 -6.74 -4.11
N ILE A 28 11.64 -7.14 -3.48
CA ILE A 28 12.53 -8.21 -3.95
C ILE A 28 12.27 -9.44 -3.06
N PRO A 29 11.46 -10.41 -3.50
CA PRO A 29 11.20 -11.61 -2.73
C PRO A 29 12.51 -12.36 -2.42
N HIS A 30 12.54 -13.05 -1.28
CA HIS A 30 13.70 -13.84 -0.93
C HIS A 30 13.93 -14.97 -1.96
N GLY A 31 15.13 -15.02 -2.54
CA GLY A 31 15.48 -15.97 -3.60
C GLY A 31 15.26 -15.46 -5.02
N GLU A 32 14.66 -14.26 -5.18
CA GLU A 32 14.53 -13.59 -6.46
C GLU A 32 15.67 -12.59 -6.68
N THR A 33 16.11 -12.45 -7.92
CA THR A 33 17.13 -11.45 -8.32
C THR A 33 16.50 -10.20 -8.91
N THR A 34 15.25 -10.29 -9.34
CA THR A 34 14.51 -9.19 -9.97
C THR A 34 13.38 -8.72 -9.07
N PRO A 35 13.26 -7.40 -8.83
CA PRO A 35 12.14 -6.85 -8.09
C PRO A 35 10.81 -7.08 -8.80
N ILE A 36 9.75 -6.95 -8.01
CA ILE A 36 8.36 -6.85 -8.44
C ILE A 36 7.88 -5.47 -8.01
N SER A 37 7.29 -4.74 -8.93
CA SER A 37 6.73 -3.42 -8.66
C SER A 37 5.20 -3.46 -8.68
N PHE A 38 4.62 -2.71 -7.76
CA PHE A 38 3.19 -2.54 -7.58
C PHE A 38 2.85 -1.05 -7.58
N HIS A 39 1.82 -0.69 -8.33
CA HIS A 39 1.22 0.64 -8.32
C HIS A 39 -0.19 0.55 -7.73
N LEU A 40 -0.44 1.28 -6.65
CA LEU A 40 -1.69 1.27 -5.93
C LEU A 40 -2.36 2.64 -5.98
N ASN A 41 -3.67 2.65 -6.18
CA ASN A 41 -4.50 3.83 -6.01
C ASN A 41 -5.34 3.63 -4.76
N TYR A 42 -5.31 4.62 -3.87
CA TYR A 42 -6.13 4.59 -2.66
C TYR A 42 -7.04 5.81 -2.59
N LYS A 43 -8.01 5.75 -1.68
CA LYS A 43 -8.84 6.88 -1.29
C LYS A 43 -8.85 7.00 0.22
N ILE A 44 -8.82 8.23 0.70
CA ILE A 44 -8.99 8.52 2.11
C ILE A 44 -10.39 9.09 2.29
N VAL A 45 -11.18 8.46 3.16
CA VAL A 45 -12.56 8.86 3.44
C VAL A 45 -12.69 9.16 4.93
N GLU A 46 -13.25 10.32 5.23
CA GLU A 46 -13.59 10.70 6.60
C GLU A 46 -15.00 10.23 6.94
N ASN A 47 -15.13 9.42 7.98
CA ASN A 47 -16.38 8.88 8.51
C ASN A 47 -16.55 9.34 9.96
N GLY A 48 -16.94 10.61 10.13
CA GLY A 48 -17.04 11.25 11.44
C GLY A 48 -15.67 11.38 12.10
N GLU A 49 -15.47 10.71 13.23
CA GLU A 49 -14.19 10.69 13.95
C GLU A 49 -13.17 9.70 13.35
N ASN A 50 -13.59 8.87 12.40
CA ASN A 50 -12.72 7.88 11.77
C ASN A 50 -12.19 8.38 10.42
N THR A 51 -10.97 7.96 10.10
CA THR A 51 -10.38 8.13 8.77
C THR A 51 -10.03 6.76 8.23
N ASP A 52 -10.63 6.40 7.10
CA ASP A 52 -10.47 5.09 6.48
C ASP A 52 -9.70 5.25 5.15
N ILE A 53 -8.74 4.35 4.90
CA ILE A 53 -8.04 4.21 3.62
C ILE A 53 -8.66 3.04 2.87
N PHE A 54 -9.07 3.28 1.63
CA PHE A 54 -9.60 2.27 0.73
C PHE A 54 -8.65 2.08 -0.44
N ILE A 55 -8.17 0.85 -0.65
CA ILE A 55 -7.43 0.53 -1.87
C ILE A 55 -8.44 0.27 -2.99
N THR A 56 -8.35 1.05 -4.06
CA THR A 56 -9.30 1.04 -5.18
C THR A 56 -8.77 0.31 -6.40
N LYS A 57 -7.45 0.27 -6.55
CA LYS A 57 -6.77 -0.41 -7.64
C LYS A 57 -5.37 -0.79 -7.20
N ILE A 58 -4.91 -1.95 -7.65
CA ILE A 58 -3.51 -2.34 -7.61
C ILE A 58 -3.17 -2.86 -9.01
N ALA A 59 -1.98 -2.52 -9.49
CA ALA A 59 -1.41 -3.05 -10.71
C ALA A 59 0.03 -3.53 -10.46
N SER A 60 0.48 -4.57 -11.17
CA SER A 60 1.87 -5.03 -11.12
C SER A 60 2.52 -5.02 -12.50
N ASP A 61 3.84 -4.84 -12.53
CA ASP A 61 4.66 -4.99 -13.74
C ASP A 61 4.70 -6.45 -14.25
N ARG A 62 4.44 -7.43 -13.38
CA ARG A 62 4.34 -8.86 -13.74
C ARG A 62 2.88 -9.23 -14.01
N LEU A 63 2.58 -9.63 -15.25
CA LEU A 63 1.23 -10.03 -15.68
C LEU A 63 0.58 -11.08 -14.77
N TRP A 64 1.30 -12.14 -14.42
CA TRP A 64 0.75 -13.21 -13.58
C TRP A 64 0.45 -12.76 -12.14
N ILE A 65 1.19 -11.76 -11.61
CA ILE A 65 0.93 -11.17 -10.30
C ILE A 65 -0.26 -10.23 -10.37
N ASP A 66 -0.34 -9.43 -11.43
CA ASP A 66 -1.44 -8.52 -11.70
C ASP A 66 -2.80 -9.25 -11.71
N GLU A 67 -2.85 -10.44 -12.31
CA GLU A 67 -4.04 -11.31 -12.31
C GLU A 67 -4.42 -11.79 -10.90
N ILE A 68 -3.45 -12.26 -10.11
CA ILE A 68 -3.69 -12.73 -8.73
C ILE A 68 -4.22 -11.59 -7.87
N VAL A 69 -3.60 -10.41 -7.97
CA VAL A 69 -3.96 -9.25 -7.16
C VAL A 69 -5.34 -8.71 -7.54
N LYS A 70 -5.70 -8.71 -8.84
CA LYS A 70 -7.05 -8.36 -9.29
C LYS A 70 -8.10 -9.30 -8.69
N LEU A 71 -7.89 -10.61 -8.78
CA LEU A 71 -8.79 -11.60 -8.18
C LEU A 71 -8.94 -11.43 -6.67
N TRP A 72 -7.87 -10.99 -6.00
CA TRP A 72 -7.89 -10.75 -4.57
C TRP A 72 -8.65 -9.47 -4.20
N LEU A 73 -8.43 -8.37 -4.92
CA LEU A 73 -9.17 -7.11 -4.75
C LEU A 73 -10.67 -7.27 -5.03
N GLU A 74 -11.04 -8.03 -6.07
CA GLU A 74 -12.46 -8.27 -6.40
C GLU A 74 -13.19 -9.04 -5.28
N LYS A 75 -12.47 -9.91 -4.57
CA LYS A 75 -13.02 -10.70 -3.46
C LYS A 75 -12.92 -10.02 -2.11
N SER A 76 -12.19 -8.91 -1.99
CA SER A 76 -11.85 -8.31 -0.70
C SER A 76 -11.82 -6.78 -0.79
N ASN A 77 -12.67 -6.14 0.00
CA ASN A 77 -12.60 -4.70 0.21
C ASN A 77 -11.44 -4.40 1.16
N PHE A 78 -10.30 -3.95 0.60
CA PHE A 78 -9.16 -3.51 1.40
C PHE A 78 -9.45 -2.15 2.01
N GLN A 79 -9.99 -2.20 3.22
CA GLN A 79 -10.19 -1.04 4.09
C GLN A 79 -9.23 -1.13 5.26
N TYR A 80 -8.43 -0.08 5.44
CA TYR A 80 -7.62 0.11 6.63
C TYR A 80 -8.09 1.35 7.40
N ARG A 81 -8.47 1.16 8.66
CA ARG A 81 -8.82 2.28 9.54
C ARG A 81 -7.56 2.86 10.16
N ILE A 82 -7.33 4.14 9.91
CA ILE A 82 -6.23 4.88 10.54
C ILE A 82 -6.53 5.02 12.03
N PRO A 83 -5.60 4.61 12.91
CA PRO A 83 -5.72 4.85 14.35
C PRO A 83 -5.82 6.36 14.65
N GLN A 84 -6.73 6.76 15.54
CA GLN A 84 -7.09 8.17 15.74
C GLN A 84 -5.91 9.08 16.17
N ASN A 85 -4.94 8.52 16.89
CA ASN A 85 -3.71 9.21 17.27
C ASN A 85 -2.84 9.66 16.08
N PHE A 86 -3.04 9.09 14.89
CA PHE A 86 -2.35 9.48 13.66
C PHE A 86 -3.26 10.22 12.66
N ALA A 87 -4.58 10.12 12.81
CA ALA A 87 -5.54 10.75 11.89
C ALA A 87 -5.37 12.27 11.81
N GLY A 88 -5.10 12.94 12.93
CA GLY A 88 -4.86 14.39 12.97
C GLY A 88 -3.63 14.83 12.16
N ILE A 89 -2.56 14.03 12.16
CA ILE A 89 -1.33 14.29 11.40
C ILE A 89 -1.60 14.11 9.91
N ILE A 90 -2.25 13.03 9.52
CA ILE A 90 -2.57 12.73 8.12
C ILE A 90 -3.45 13.84 7.51
N LYS A 91 -4.40 14.39 8.27
CA LYS A 91 -5.23 15.52 7.84
C LYS A 91 -4.43 16.79 7.50
N MET A 92 -3.27 17.01 8.12
CA MET A 92 -2.42 18.17 7.82
C MET A 92 -1.68 18.06 6.47
N PHE A 93 -1.47 16.83 5.99
CA PHE A 93 -0.76 16.56 4.72
C PHE A 93 -1.71 16.37 3.52
N LEU A 94 -3.02 16.40 3.76
CA LEU A 94 -4.05 16.25 2.73
C LEU A 94 -4.77 17.58 2.39
N LYS A 95 -4.42 18.67 3.07
CA LYS A 95 -4.89 20.05 2.78
C LYS A 95 -3.84 20.80 1.97
#